data_AF-A0A9Q4AA42-F1
#
_entry.id   AF-A0A9Q4AA42-F1
#
_cell.length_a   1.000
_cell.length_b   1.000
_cell.length_c   1.000
_cell.angle_alpha   90.00
_cell.angle_beta   90.00
_cell.angle_gamma   90.00
#
_symmetry.space_group_name_H-M   'P 1'
#
loop_
_entity.id
_entity.type
_entity.pdbx_description
1 polymer ?
#
loop_
_entity_poly.entity_id
_entity_poly.type
_entity_poly.pdbx_seq_one_letter_code
_entity_poly.pdbx_strand_id
1 'polypeptide(L)' 'MTPPDRLPAPMGLLIDRNQPLTFTFDGKTYQGLQGDSIASALLANG' A
#
# COMPACT_ATOMS: atom_id res chain seq x y z
N MET A 1 4.27 -9.86 -17.06
CA MET A 1 4.11 -8.49 -16.53
C MET A 1 3.09 -8.56 -15.42
N THR A 2 3.53 -8.71 -14.17
CA THR A 2 2.64 -8.70 -13.01
C THR A 2 1.95 -7.33 -12.96
N PRO A 3 0.60 -7.26 -12.90
CA PRO A 3 -0.05 -5.98 -12.70
C PRO A 3 0.48 -5.33 -11.41
N PRO A 4 0.59 -3.99 -11.34
CA PRO A 4 0.97 -3.34 -10.10
C PRO A 4 -0.05 -3.73 -9.01
N ASP A 5 0.43 -4.07 -7.82
CA ASP A 5 -0.41 -4.48 -6.68
C ASP A 5 -1.42 -3.40 -6.26
N ARG A 6 -1.31 -2.18 -6.83
CA ARG A 6 -2.30 -1.11 -6.72
C ARG A 6 -2.75 -0.63 -8.10
N LEU A 7 -4.04 -0.28 -8.17
CA LEU A 7 -4.62 0.32 -9.37
C LEU A 7 -3.89 1.62 -9.77
N PRO A 8 -3.74 1.89 -11.08
CA PRO A 8 -3.15 3.13 -11.56
C PRO A 8 -4.05 4.34 -11.29
N ALA A 9 -3.53 5.54 -11.51
CA ALA A 9 -4.33 6.75 -11.52
C ALA A 9 -5.54 6.60 -12.48
N PRO A 10 -6.72 7.15 -12.14
CA PRO A 10 -6.97 8.07 -11.04
C PRO A 10 -7.34 7.41 -9.70
N MET A 11 -7.19 6.09 -9.54
CA MET A 11 -7.55 5.41 -8.29
C MET A 11 -6.52 5.69 -7.18
N GLY A 12 -6.93 5.53 -5.91
CA GLY A 12 -6.06 5.78 -4.75
C GLY A 12 -5.90 7.26 -4.43
N LEU A 13 -6.99 8.04 -4.49
CA LEU A 13 -6.99 9.48 -4.17
C LEU A 13 -6.85 9.78 -2.67
N LEU A 14 -7.04 8.79 -1.82
CA LEU A 14 -6.98 8.93 -0.35
C LEU A 14 -5.62 8.57 0.25
N ILE A 15 -4.66 8.20 -0.59
CA ILE A 15 -3.30 7.85 -0.16
C ILE A 15 -2.28 8.75 -0.85
N ASP A 16 -1.22 9.11 -0.14
CA ASP A 16 -0.11 9.85 -0.73
C ASP A 16 0.94 8.87 -1.27
N ARG A 17 1.02 8.78 -2.60
CA ARG A 17 1.96 7.91 -3.32
C ARG A 17 3.42 8.36 -3.20
N ASN A 18 3.68 9.59 -2.75
CA ASN A 18 5.04 10.11 -2.55
C ASN A 18 5.55 9.89 -1.13
N GLN A 19 4.72 9.36 -0.24
CA GLN A 19 5.08 9.12 1.16
C GLN A 19 4.96 7.62 1.51
N PRO A 20 5.96 6.81 1.11
CA PRO A 20 6.01 5.40 1.50
C PRO A 20 6.27 5.25 3.01
N LEU A 21 5.55 4.32 3.63
CA LEU A 21 5.69 3.96 5.04
C LEU A 21 6.03 2.48 5.18
N THR A 22 6.99 2.16 6.04
CA THR A 22 7.31 0.77 6.39
C THR A 22 6.71 0.44 7.75
N PHE A 23 6.04 -0.71 7.85
CA PHE A 23 5.45 -1.18 9.11
C PHE A 23 5.57 -2.69 9.24
N THR A 24 5.37 -3.20 10.45
CA THR A 24 5.38 -4.64 10.75
C THR A 24 3.99 -5.08 11.18
N PHE A 25 3.51 -6.17 10.61
CA PHE A 25 2.26 -6.82 10.98
C PHE A 25 2.48 -8.34 10.99
N ASP A 26 2.03 -9.01 12.06
CA ASP A 26 2.22 -10.47 12.24
C ASP A 26 3.68 -10.93 12.05
N GLY A 27 4.63 -10.16 12.59
CA GLY A 27 6.06 -10.43 12.50
C GLY A 27 6.68 -10.26 11.10
N LYS A 28 5.91 -9.82 10.10
CA LYS A 28 6.38 -9.56 8.73
C LYS A 28 6.39 -8.07 8.43
N THR A 29 7.41 -7.62 7.70
CA THR A 29 7.53 -6.23 7.27
C THR A 29 6.79 -6.02 5.95
N TYR A 30 6.00 -4.95 5.89
CA TYR A 30 5.18 -4.56 4.74
C TYR A 30 5.41 -3.10 4.35
N GLN A 31 5.06 -2.77 3.10
CA GLN A 31 5.09 -1.41 2.58
C GLN A 31 3.66 -0.85 2.48
N GLY A 32 3.42 0.29 3.11
CA GLY A 32 2.21 1.10 2.94
C GLY A 32 2.52 2.48 2.37
N LEU A 33 1.46 3.26 2.17
CA LEU A 33 1.51 4.68 1.82
C LEU A 33 0.81 5.48 2.92
N GLN A 34 1.18 6.75 3.11
CA GLN A 34 0.45 7.61 4.03
C GLN A 34 -1.04 7.67 3.63
N GLY A 35 -1.93 7.48 4.60
CA GLY A 35 -3.38 7.41 4.37
C GLY A 35 -3.93 5.98 4.23
N ASP A 36 -3.07 4.97 4.09
CA ASP A 36 -3.51 3.58 4.17
C ASP A 36 -4.05 3.22 5.55
N SER A 37 -4.99 2.26 5.57
CA SER A 37 -5.22 1.41 6.72
C SER A 37 -4.38 0.14 6.61
N ILE A 38 -4.17 -0.59 7.70
CA ILE A 38 -3.43 -1.87 7.67
C ILE A 38 -4.03 -2.83 6.63
N ALA A 39 -5.37 -2.94 6.57
CA ALA A 39 -6.03 -3.81 5.61
C ALA A 39 -5.77 -3.42 4.13
N SER A 40 -5.81 -2.12 3.79
CA SER A 40 -5.56 -1.67 2.41
C SER A 40 -4.10 -1.84 2.01
N ALA A 41 -3.17 -1.62 2.95
CA ALA A 41 -1.76 -1.88 2.72
C ALA A 41 -1.48 -3.37 2.50
N LEU A 42 -2.09 -4.27 3.29
CA LEU A 42 -1.91 -5.71 3.12
C LEU A 42 -2.45 -6.21 1.78
N LEU A 43 -3.64 -5.77 1.36
CA LEU A 43 -4.20 -6.09 0.03
C LEU A 43 -3.32 -5.60 -1.13
N ALA A 44 -2.52 -4.57 -0.89
CA ALA A 44 -1.59 -4.04 -1.88
C ALA A 44 -0.20 -4.70 -1.84
N ASN A 45 0.02 -5.69 -0.98
CA ASN A 45 1.27 -6.45 -0.91
C ASN A 45 1.06 -7.94 -1.28
N GLY A 46 -0.11 -8.32 -1.83
CA GLY A 46 -0.40 -9.70 -2.26
C GLY A 46 -1.74 -9.88 -2.95
#